data_AF-A0AAW1NCU3-F1
#
_entry.id   AF-A0AAW1NCU3-F1
#
_cell.length_a   1.000
_cell.length_b   1.000
_cell.length_c   1.000
_cell.angle_alpha   90.00
_cell.angle_beta   90.00
_cell.angle_gamma   90.00
#
_symmetry.space_group_name_H-M   'P 1'
#
loop_
_entity.id
_entity.type
_entity.pdbx_description
1 polymer ?
#
loop_
_entity_poly.entity_id
_entity_poly.type
_entity_poly.pdbx_seq_one_letter_code
_entity_poly.pdbx_strand_id
1 'polypeptide(L)'
;MQQEDTRIDSPEASISTSKSPVKSTQTPRTYHVRPNLKRLKRSGDDTTSSAINKLQKICESATESLKDEFETFGSYVANQLRNMNIIRAVENQAEISTLLSKARIQE
;
A
#
# COMPACT_ATOMS: atom_id res chain seq x y z
N MET A 1 24.08 35.36 -33.83
CA MET A 1 24.61 34.57 -32.70
C MET A 1 23.86 33.26 -32.69
N GLN A 2 24.47 32.21 -33.26
CA GLN A 2 24.91 30.99 -32.55
C GLN A 2 23.69 30.16 -32.10
N GLN A 3 23.19 29.12 -32.79
CA GLN A 3 23.78 27.82 -33.20
C GLN A 3 24.51 27.08 -32.07
N GLU A 4 23.83 26.08 -31.49
CA GLU A 4 24.34 24.79 -30.96
C GLU A 4 23.13 23.84 -31.10
N ASP A 5 23.04 22.80 -31.94
CA ASP A 5 23.97 21.76 -32.39
C ASP A 5 24.56 20.93 -31.25
N THR A 6 23.82 19.88 -30.83
CA THR A 6 24.44 18.61 -30.46
C THR A 6 23.60 17.42 -30.91
N ARG A 7 24.18 16.73 -31.89
CA ARG A 7 23.82 15.43 -32.47
C ARG A 7 23.70 14.34 -31.40
N ILE A 8 22.65 13.54 -31.46
CA ILE A 8 22.69 12.16 -30.94
C ILE A 8 22.86 11.26 -32.14
N ASP A 9 24.13 10.96 -32.44
CA ASP A 9 24.51 9.93 -33.40
C ASP A 9 24.74 8.64 -32.60
N SER A 10 23.97 7.61 -32.95
CA SER A 10 24.24 6.23 -32.57
C SER A 10 24.62 5.56 -33.89
N PRO A 11 25.84 5.00 -34.03
CA PRO A 11 26.03 3.62 -33.59
C PRO A 11 27.49 3.28 -33.22
N GLU A 12 27.71 2.20 -32.46
CA GLU A 12 28.57 1.09 -32.92
C GLU A 12 28.63 -0.01 -31.86
N ALA A 13 28.16 -1.18 -32.26
CA ALA A 13 28.38 -2.44 -31.58
C ALA A 13 29.87 -2.80 -31.65
N SER A 14 30.58 -2.68 -30.54
CA SER A 14 31.90 -3.31 -30.38
C SER A 14 31.73 -4.70 -29.74
N ILE A 15 31.37 -5.68 -30.57
CA ILE A 15 31.47 -7.09 -30.19
C ILE A 15 32.94 -7.49 -30.30
N SER A 16 33.67 -7.43 -29.19
CA SER A 16 35.01 -7.99 -29.10
C SER A 16 34.92 -9.52 -29.14
N THR A 17 35.12 -10.08 -30.33
CA THR A 17 35.29 -11.52 -30.53
C THR A 17 36.71 -11.93 -30.14
N SER A 18 36.93 -12.33 -28.90
CA SER A 18 38.06 -13.19 -28.53
C SER A 18 37.57 -14.63 -28.40
N LYS A 19 37.67 -15.39 -29.50
CA LYS A 19 37.49 -16.84 -29.48
C LYS A 19 38.72 -17.50 -28.85
N SER A 20 38.69 -17.67 -27.53
CA SER A 20 39.62 -18.57 -26.84
C SER A 20 39.04 -19.99 -26.84
N PRO A 21 39.79 -21.02 -27.24
CA PRO A 21 39.29 -22.40 -27.19
C PRO A 21 39.30 -22.87 -25.73
N VAL A 22 38.13 -22.84 -25.09
CA VAL A 22 37.95 -23.42 -23.76
C VAL A 22 38.02 -24.94 -23.92
N LYS A 23 39.17 -25.53 -23.54
CA LYS A 23 39.31 -26.97 -23.38
C LYS A 23 38.30 -27.43 -22.33
N SER A 24 37.30 -28.18 -22.78
CA SER A 24 36.30 -28.85 -21.95
C SER A 24 36.98 -29.83 -20.99
N THR A 25 37.25 -29.41 -19.76
CA THR A 25 37.50 -30.32 -18.65
C THR A 25 36.15 -30.90 -18.23
N GLN A 26 35.88 -32.15 -18.59
CA GLN A 26 34.75 -32.90 -18.06
C GLN A 26 34.95 -33.07 -16.55
N THR A 27 34.26 -32.27 -15.74
CA THR A 27 34.15 -32.56 -14.32
C THR A 27 33.18 -33.74 -14.13
N PRO A 28 33.49 -34.69 -13.26
CA PRO A 28 32.60 -35.80 -12.99
C PRO A 28 31.27 -35.27 -12.46
N ARG A 29 30.18 -35.75 -13.06
CA ARG A 29 28.81 -35.33 -12.80
C ARG A 29 28.37 -35.87 -11.43
N THR A 30 28.55 -35.10 -10.38
CA THR A 30 28.05 -35.44 -9.05
C THR A 30 26.53 -35.33 -9.06
N TYR A 31 25.85 -36.47 -8.91
CA TYR A 31 24.39 -36.51 -8.74
C TYR A 31 24.04 -35.99 -7.35
N HIS A 32 23.67 -34.72 -7.25
CA HIS A 32 22.98 -34.23 -6.05
C HIS A 32 21.60 -34.88 -6.00
N VAL A 33 21.43 -35.85 -5.11
CA VAL A 33 20.12 -36.37 -4.73
C VAL A 33 19.34 -35.19 -4.16
N ARG A 34 18.36 -34.70 -4.92
CA ARG A 34 17.47 -33.63 -4.46
C ARG A 34 16.69 -34.17 -3.26
N PRO A 35 16.68 -33.48 -2.09
CA PRO A 35 15.80 -33.88 -1.02
C PRO A 35 14.37 -33.77 -1.54
N ASN A 36 13.59 -34.80 -1.25
CA ASN A 36 12.22 -34.97 -1.70
C ASN A 36 11.37 -33.83 -1.11
N LEU A 37 11.18 -32.73 -1.85
CA LEU A 37 10.28 -31.65 -1.44
C LEU A 37 8.86 -32.23 -1.49
N LYS A 38 8.39 -32.71 -0.33
CA LYS A 38 6.99 -33.05 -0.10
C LYS A 38 6.17 -31.84 -0.53
N ARG A 39 5.42 -31.98 -1.64
CA ARG A 39 4.48 -30.97 -2.13
C ARG A 39 3.51 -30.65 -1.00
N LEU A 40 3.73 -29.53 -0.32
CA LEU A 40 2.82 -29.00 0.67
C LEU A 40 1.52 -28.65 -0.07
N LYS A 41 0.50 -29.49 0.10
CA LYS A 41 -0.85 -29.24 -0.40
C LYS A 41 -1.35 -27.98 0.31
N ARG A 42 -1.23 -26.82 -0.33
CA ARG A 42 -1.84 -25.59 0.16
C ARG A 42 -3.34 -25.74 -0.05
N SER A 43 -4.10 -25.94 1.02
CA SER A 43 -5.56 -25.81 1.02
C SER A 43 -5.89 -24.39 0.55
N GLY A 44 -6.33 -24.26 -0.70
CA GLY A 44 -6.47 -22.98 -1.40
C GLY A 44 -7.58 -22.06 -0.89
N ASP A 45 -8.30 -22.45 0.17
CA ASP A 45 -9.48 -21.74 0.65
C ASP A 45 -9.16 -20.66 1.69
N ASP A 46 -8.04 -20.82 2.42
CA ASP A 46 -7.66 -19.89 3.49
C ASP A 46 -6.84 -18.71 2.99
N THR A 47 -6.16 -18.87 1.84
CA THR A 47 -5.27 -17.85 1.27
C THR A 47 -6.01 -16.67 0.65
N THR A 48 -7.15 -16.92 0.01
CA THR A 48 -7.99 -15.88 -0.60
C THR A 48 -8.68 -15.04 0.48
N SER A 49 -9.31 -15.70 1.45
CA SER A 49 -9.94 -15.07 2.61
C SER A 49 -8.91 -14.25 3.43
N SER A 50 -7.71 -14.79 3.65
CA SER A 50 -6.62 -14.07 4.31
C SER A 50 -6.16 -12.85 3.50
N ALA A 51 -6.04 -12.99 2.17
CA ALA A 51 -5.66 -11.88 1.30
C ALA A 51 -6.73 -10.77 1.29
N ILE A 52 -8.01 -11.12 1.21
CA ILE A 52 -9.14 -10.18 1.26
C ILE A 52 -9.14 -9.43 2.61
N ASN A 53 -9.01 -10.15 3.73
CA ASN A 53 -8.96 -9.51 5.05
C ASN A 53 -7.75 -8.56 5.20
N LYS A 54 -6.60 -8.89 4.60
CA LYS A 54 -5.43 -8.00 4.60
C LYS A 54 -5.67 -6.75 3.77
N LEU A 55 -6.26 -6.90 2.57
CA LEU A 55 -6.61 -5.77 1.72
C LEU A 55 -7.63 -4.85 2.39
N GLN A 56 -8.65 -5.42 3.04
CA GLN A 56 -9.63 -4.65 3.80
C GLN A 56 -8.97 -3.84 4.92
N LYS A 57 -8.10 -4.46 5.73
CA LYS A 57 -7.35 -3.76 6.79
C LYS A 57 -6.46 -2.64 6.25
N ILE A 58 -5.81 -2.86 5.11
CA ILE A 58 -5.00 -1.83 4.45
C ILE A 58 -5.90 -0.66 4.04
N CYS A 59 -7.05 -0.92 3.41
CA CYS A 59 -8.00 0.12 3.05
C CYS A 59 -8.53 0.90 4.28
N GLU A 60 -8.90 0.21 5.35
CA GLU A 60 -9.35 0.83 6.60
C GLU A 60 -8.25 1.74 7.19
N SER A 61 -7.02 1.24 7.31
CA SER A 61 -5.88 2.02 7.82
C SER A 61 -5.49 3.21 6.93
N ALA A 62 -5.60 3.05 5.60
CA ALA A 62 -5.34 4.13 4.66
C ALA A 62 -6.37 5.25 4.82
N THR A 63 -7.65 4.89 5.02
CA THR A 63 -8.70 5.90 5.28
C THR A 63 -8.55 6.57 6.64
N GLU A 64 -8.06 5.88 7.67
CA GLU A 64 -7.79 6.51 8.97
C GLU A 64 -6.61 7.49 8.91
N SER A 65 -5.58 7.20 8.10
CA SER A 65 -4.43 8.11 7.94
C SER A 65 -4.75 9.42 7.22
N LEU A 66 -5.91 9.50 6.56
CA LEU A 66 -6.37 10.69 5.83
C LEU A 66 -7.36 11.55 6.62
N LYS A 67 -7.88 11.05 7.76
CA LYS A 67 -8.83 11.81 8.57
C LYS A 67 -8.07 12.86 9.37
N ASP A 68 -8.45 14.12 9.19
CA ASP A 68 -7.99 15.18 10.08
C ASP A 68 -8.67 15.08 11.46
N GLU A 69 -8.23 15.94 12.39
CA GLU A 69 -8.77 16.00 13.74
C GLU A 69 -10.27 16.35 13.75
N PHE A 70 -10.73 17.14 12.76
CA PHE A 70 -12.13 17.54 12.64
C PHE A 70 -13.03 16.39 12.18
N GLU A 71 -12.58 15.58 11.22
CA GLU A 71 -13.27 14.38 10.75
C GLU A 71 -13.32 13.30 11.83
N THR A 72 -12.25 13.16 12.60
CA THR A 72 -12.20 12.24 13.74
C THR A 72 -13.18 12.66 14.83
N PHE A 73 -13.17 13.95 15.21
CA PHE A 73 -14.12 14.52 16.16
C PHE A 73 -15.56 14.40 15.67
N GLY A 74 -15.84 14.77 14.42
CA GLY A 74 -17.16 14.70 13.82
C GLY A 74 -17.70 13.27 13.77
N SER A 75 -16.85 12.31 13.41
CA SER A 75 -17.20 10.88 13.42
C SER A 75 -17.53 10.38 14.83
N TYR A 76 -16.73 10.78 15.83
CA TYR A 76 -16.97 10.43 17.22
C TYR A 76 -18.31 11.00 17.72
N VAL A 77 -18.56 12.30 17.52
CA VAL A 77 -19.82 12.95 17.91
C VAL A 77 -21.01 12.28 17.22
N ALA A 78 -20.91 12.04 15.91
CA ALA A 78 -21.98 11.38 15.16
C ALA A 78 -22.27 9.97 15.70
N ASN A 79 -21.23 9.20 16.03
CA ASN A 79 -21.39 7.87 16.62
C ASN A 79 -22.06 7.93 18.00
N GLN A 80 -21.70 8.91 18.84
CA GLN A 80 -22.38 9.10 20.12
C GLN A 80 -23.87 9.39 19.91
N LEU A 81 -24.22 10.36 19.06
CA LEU A 81 -25.61 10.78 18.83
C LEU A 81 -26.49 9.65 18.27
N ARG A 82 -25.94 8.79 17.38
CA ARG A 82 -26.67 7.63 16.82
C ARG A 82 -27.06 6.59 17.88
N ASN A 83 -26.29 6.50 18.96
CA ASN A 83 -26.53 5.54 20.05
C ASN A 83 -27.44 6.10 21.15
N MET A 84 -28.05 7.28 20.95
CA MET A 84 -28.99 7.91 21.88
C MET A 84 -30.42 7.90 21.32
N ASN A 85 -31.40 8.17 22.18
CA ASN A 85 -32.76 8.44 21.68
C ASN A 85 -32.77 9.74 20.85
N ILE A 86 -33.66 9.82 19.86
CA ILE A 86 -33.67 10.91 18.89
C ILE A 86 -33.87 12.29 19.52
N ILE A 87 -34.68 12.38 20.58
CA ILE A 87 -34.97 13.64 21.28
C ILE A 87 -33.67 14.16 21.91
N ARG A 88 -32.99 13.33 22.70
CA ARG A 88 -31.70 13.68 23.30
C ARG A 88 -30.60 13.93 22.28
N ALA A 89 -30.59 13.20 21.18
CA ALA A 89 -29.62 13.43 20.11
C ALA A 89 -29.77 14.84 19.52
N VAL A 90 -31.01 15.27 19.27
CA VAL A 90 -31.32 16.61 18.76
C VAL A 90 -30.98 17.69 19.81
N GLU A 91 -31.33 17.48 21.08
CA GLU A 91 -30.98 18.39 22.18
C GLU A 91 -29.45 18.59 22.28
N ASN A 92 -28.69 17.49 22.33
CA ASN A 92 -27.23 17.54 22.41
C ASN A 92 -26.61 18.17 21.16
N GLN A 93 -27.16 17.93 19.97
CA GLN A 93 -26.69 18.57 18.74
C GLN A 93 -26.85 20.09 18.79
N ALA A 94 -27.97 20.59 19.31
CA ALA A 94 -28.20 22.02 19.50
C ALA A 94 -27.23 22.63 20.55
N GLU A 95 -26.96 21.90 21.63
CA GLU A 95 -26.01 22.33 22.66
C GLU A 95 -24.58 22.42 22.11
N ILE A 96 -24.10 21.39 21.40
CA ILE A 96 -22.79 21.39 20.74
C ILE A 96 -22.66 22.58 19.79
N SER A 97 -23.67 22.83 18.95
CA SER A 97 -23.69 23.97 18.03
C SER A 97 -23.62 25.31 18.75
N THR A 98 -24.33 25.44 19.88
CA THR A 98 -24.32 26.63 20.71
C THR A 98 -22.93 26.88 21.31
N LEU A 99 -22.27 25.85 21.83
CA LEU A 99 -20.92 25.96 22.40
C LEU A 99 -19.90 26.40 21.34
N LEU A 100 -19.94 25.80 20.15
CA LEU A 100 -19.06 26.18 19.03
C LEU A 100 -19.28 27.63 18.60
N SER A 101 -20.55 28.05 18.50
CA SER A 101 -20.89 29.42 18.12
C SER A 101 -20.40 30.45 19.14
N LYS A 102 -20.53 30.14 20.45
CA LYS A 102 -20.03 31.02 21.53
C LYS A 102 -18.52 31.14 21.50
N ALA A 103 -17.80 30.02 21.36
CA ALA A 103 -16.34 30.03 21.29
C ALA A 103 -15.85 30.86 20.09
N ARG A 104 -16.51 30.75 18.93
CA ARG A 104 -16.16 31.52 17.72
C ARG A 104 -16.33 33.03 17.86
N ILE A 105 -17.34 33.50 18.61
CA ILE A 105 -17.59 34.95 18.80
C ILE A 105 -16.60 35.57 19.79
N GLN A 106 -16.00 34.75 20.67
CA GLN A 106 -15.06 35.21 21.70
C GLN A 106 -13.62 35.32 21.19
N GLU A 107 -13.33 34.81 19.99
CA GLU A 107 -12.07 34.98 19.26
C GLU A 107 -12.04 36.33 18.53
#